data_AF-A0A9W8NEE5-F1
#
_entry.id   AF-A0A9W8NEE5-F1
#
_cell.length_a   1.000
_cell.length_b   1.000
_cell.length_c   1.000
_cell.angle_alpha   90.00
_cell.angle_beta   90.00
_cell.angle_gamma   90.00
#
_symmetry.space_group_name_H-M   'P 1'
#
loop_
_entity.id
_entity.type
_entity.pdbx_description
1 polymer ?
#
loop_
_entity_poly.entity_id
_entity_poly.type
_entity_poly.pdbx_seq_one_letter_code
_entity_poly.pdbx_strand_id
1 'polypeptide(L)'
;MPPRGGGGPAGASSRGRGGKFKKFTRGGGKHFSRDLRPLDADGNEISMWSEDAQKQKNGQDDDDDSEEDSEEDSEEDSDDDSDAGPSQQQEELTREERKAQKKAQKDAAIARRQKGQVQVGDLPSDSEEEEDDDMPANPNHSKAARQQTRPAAPDVDPATEGVSKMAVNSNMSRREREAIEKQRAAEHYQKLRQEGKTDEAKADLARLKLIREKRAADAARKQAEKEEQEEREKERREEREAKEAKKREAALGKPAKKGKK
;
A
#
# COMPACT_ATOMS: atom_id res chain seq x y z
N MET A 1 -54.38 -35.95 35.11
CA MET A 1 -53.84 -36.51 33.86
C MET A 1 -53.53 -35.36 32.88
N PRO A 2 -52.44 -35.46 32.10
CA PRO A 2 -51.76 -34.39 31.33
C PRO A 2 -52.37 -34.22 29.91
N PRO A 3 -51.73 -33.52 28.93
CA PRO A 3 -51.57 -32.08 28.84
C PRO A 3 -52.05 -31.49 27.47
N ARG A 4 -52.25 -30.15 27.49
CA ARG A 4 -51.97 -29.13 26.46
C ARG A 4 -51.87 -29.55 24.97
N GLY A 5 -52.91 -29.15 24.24
CA GLY A 5 -52.85 -28.29 23.03
C GLY A 5 -51.73 -28.53 22.03
N GLY A 6 -51.98 -29.42 21.05
CA GLY A 6 -51.23 -29.48 19.80
C GLY A 6 -51.66 -28.37 18.84
N GLY A 7 -50.81 -27.35 18.67
CA GLY A 7 -50.88 -26.38 17.58
C GLY A 7 -49.98 -26.82 16.43
N GLY A 8 -50.55 -27.44 15.41
CA GLY A 8 -49.90 -27.69 14.11
C GLY A 8 -50.39 -26.64 13.09
N PRO A 9 -49.51 -26.08 12.25
CA PRO A 9 -49.81 -24.89 11.45
C PRO A 9 -50.81 -25.15 10.32
N ALA A 10 -51.74 -24.21 10.17
CA ALA A 10 -52.71 -24.13 9.10
C ALA A 10 -52.02 -24.04 7.73
N GLY A 11 -51.85 -25.17 7.07
CA GLY A 11 -51.66 -25.23 5.63
C GLY A 11 -52.92 -24.68 4.97
N ALA A 12 -52.85 -23.44 4.48
CA ALA A 12 -53.92 -22.75 3.78
C ALA A 12 -54.27 -23.48 2.47
N SER A 13 -55.09 -24.53 2.57
CA SER A 13 -55.76 -25.15 1.45
C SER A 13 -56.90 -24.24 0.99
N SER A 14 -56.56 -23.20 0.24
CA SER A 14 -57.55 -22.44 -0.51
C SER A 14 -58.01 -23.31 -1.70
N ARG A 15 -59.14 -23.99 -1.52
CA ARG A 15 -59.97 -24.59 -2.58
C ARG A 15 -60.53 -23.50 -3.50
N GLY A 16 -59.65 -22.81 -4.24
CA GLY A 16 -59.99 -21.73 -5.15
C GLY A 16 -59.74 -22.12 -6.60
N ARG A 17 -60.78 -22.07 -7.42
CA ARG A 17 -60.77 -22.28 -8.88
C ARG A 17 -59.63 -21.47 -9.53
N GLY A 18 -58.57 -22.14 -9.98
CA GLY A 18 -57.39 -21.51 -10.59
C GLY A 18 -57.42 -21.50 -12.11
N GLY A 19 -58.45 -20.92 -12.72
CA GLY A 19 -58.42 -20.53 -14.12
C GLY A 19 -57.47 -19.35 -14.31
N LYS A 20 -56.55 -19.45 -15.27
CA LYS A 20 -55.71 -18.38 -15.87
C LYS A 20 -54.84 -17.49 -14.95
N PHE A 21 -54.95 -17.61 -13.62
CA PHE A 21 -54.16 -16.82 -12.67
C PHE A 21 -53.44 -17.72 -11.66
N LYS A 22 -52.75 -18.76 -12.14
CA LYS A 22 -51.64 -19.35 -11.39
C LYS A 22 -50.51 -18.33 -11.41
N LYS A 23 -50.40 -17.54 -10.33
CA LYS A 23 -49.24 -16.69 -10.10
C LYS A 23 -48.02 -17.61 -10.15
N PHE A 24 -47.08 -17.37 -11.06
CA PHE A 24 -45.80 -18.08 -11.03
C PHE A 24 -45.17 -17.76 -9.68
N THR A 25 -45.07 -18.74 -8.78
CA THR A 25 -44.22 -18.59 -7.59
C THR A 25 -42.79 -18.57 -8.11
N ARG A 26 -42.27 -17.37 -8.39
CA ARG A 26 -40.90 -17.17 -8.80
C ARG A 26 -40.03 -17.65 -7.64
N GLY A 27 -39.33 -18.76 -7.86
CA GLY A 27 -38.53 -19.45 -6.85
C GLY A 27 -37.63 -18.48 -6.10
N GLY A 28 -37.52 -18.71 -4.79
CA GLY A 28 -36.63 -17.95 -3.91
C GLY A 28 -35.23 -17.90 -4.50
N GLY A 29 -34.72 -16.68 -4.67
CA GLY A 29 -33.43 -16.42 -5.31
C GLY A 29 -32.30 -17.11 -4.54
N LYS A 30 -31.33 -17.65 -5.28
CA LYS A 30 -30.08 -18.14 -4.71
C LYS A 30 -29.32 -16.94 -4.10
N HIS A 31 -28.97 -17.03 -2.83
CA HIS A 31 -28.28 -15.96 -2.10
C HIS A 31 -26.76 -16.03 -2.35
N PHE A 32 -26.31 -15.56 -3.51
CA PHE A 32 -24.87 -15.51 -3.85
C PHE A 32 -24.13 -14.32 -3.23
N SER A 33 -24.82 -13.46 -2.47
CA SER A 33 -24.25 -12.23 -1.92
C SER A 33 -24.14 -12.21 -0.39
N ARG A 34 -24.51 -13.30 0.28
CA ARG A 34 -24.62 -13.33 1.74
C ARG A 34 -23.47 -14.08 2.42
N ASP A 35 -22.84 -15.01 1.70
CA ASP A 35 -21.74 -15.86 2.21
C ASP A 35 -20.54 -15.85 1.25
N LEU A 36 -20.14 -14.66 0.79
CA LEU A 36 -18.93 -14.49 -0.05
C LEU A 36 -17.63 -14.48 0.78
N ARG A 37 -17.74 -14.33 2.10
CA ARG A 37 -16.60 -14.29 3.02
C ARG A 37 -16.54 -15.58 3.82
N PRO A 38 -15.34 -16.11 4.12
CA PRO A 38 -15.21 -17.28 4.98
C PRO A 38 -15.77 -16.95 6.37
N LEU A 39 -16.64 -17.83 6.87
CA LEU A 39 -17.24 -17.71 8.20
C LEU A 39 -16.66 -18.81 9.11
N ASP A 40 -16.50 -18.50 10.39
CA ASP A 40 -16.13 -19.48 11.40
C ASP A 40 -17.31 -20.42 11.75
N ALA A 41 -17.06 -21.46 12.53
CA ALA A 41 -18.08 -22.38 13.04
C ALA A 41 -19.24 -21.67 13.77
N ASP A 42 -18.96 -20.48 14.34
CA ASP A 42 -19.93 -19.62 15.02
C ASP A 42 -20.60 -18.57 14.10
N GLY A 43 -20.32 -18.59 12.78
CA GLY A 43 -20.96 -17.72 11.79
C GLY A 43 -20.42 -16.28 11.74
N ASN A 44 -19.30 -16.02 12.39
CA ASN A 44 -18.62 -14.72 12.34
C ASN A 44 -17.69 -14.63 11.12
N GLU A 45 -17.57 -13.43 10.54
CA GLU A 45 -16.68 -13.19 9.39
C GLU A 45 -15.21 -13.36 9.79
N ILE A 46 -14.53 -14.31 9.14
CA ILE A 46 -13.08 -14.48 9.25
C ILE A 46 -12.44 -13.58 8.19
N SER A 47 -11.50 -12.73 8.61
CA SER A 47 -10.67 -11.96 7.67
C SER A 47 -9.67 -12.91 7.01
N MET A 48 -9.56 -12.88 5.67
CA MET A 48 -8.65 -13.75 4.92
C MET A 48 -7.16 -13.53 5.26
N TRP A 49 -6.83 -12.46 5.98
CA TRP A 49 -5.49 -12.10 6.42
C TRP A 49 -5.30 -12.18 7.95
N SER A 50 -6.25 -12.78 8.69
CA SER A 50 -6.03 -13.05 10.12
C SER A 50 -5.03 -14.20 10.31
N GLU A 51 -4.31 -14.18 11.43
CA GLU A 51 -3.30 -15.21 11.77
C GLU A 51 -3.92 -16.62 11.78
N ASP A 52 -5.16 -16.76 12.28
CA ASP A 52 -5.90 -18.03 12.26
C ASP A 52 -6.24 -18.49 10.84
N ALA A 53 -6.58 -17.57 9.91
CA ALA A 53 -6.86 -17.92 8.52
C ALA A 53 -5.59 -18.34 7.77
N GLN A 54 -4.46 -17.70 8.05
CA GLN A 54 -3.15 -18.12 7.51
C GLN A 54 -2.70 -19.46 8.09
N LYS A 55 -2.95 -19.70 9.38
CA LYS A 55 -2.63 -20.97 10.03
C LYS A 55 -3.48 -22.13 9.50
N GLN A 56 -4.76 -21.91 9.23
CA GLN A 56 -5.60 -22.94 8.60
C GLN A 56 -5.23 -23.19 7.14
N LYS A 57 -4.83 -22.14 6.39
CA LYS A 57 -4.29 -22.30 5.03
C LYS A 57 -3.00 -23.12 5.02
N ASN A 58 -2.14 -22.95 6.03
CA ASN A 58 -0.88 -23.66 6.17
C ASN A 58 -0.99 -25.00 6.91
N GLY A 59 -2.15 -25.32 7.50
CA GLY A 59 -2.35 -26.48 8.38
C GLY A 59 -3.17 -27.63 7.78
N GLN A 60 -3.40 -27.62 6.46
CA GLN A 60 -4.11 -28.71 5.75
C GLN A 60 -3.14 -29.73 5.13
N ASP A 61 -1.83 -29.61 5.39
CA ASP A 61 -0.81 -30.60 5.06
C ASP A 61 0.10 -30.80 6.30
N ASP A 62 -0.27 -31.77 7.14
CA ASP A 62 0.63 -32.33 8.17
C ASP A 62 1.32 -33.55 7.56
N ASP A 63 2.60 -33.42 7.21
CA ASP A 63 3.70 -34.42 7.27
C ASP A 63 4.81 -34.00 6.29
N ASP A 64 5.81 -33.22 6.73
CA ASP A 64 7.24 -33.54 6.57
C ASP A 64 8.12 -32.48 7.26
N ASP A 65 9.12 -32.97 7.97
CA ASP A 65 10.20 -32.24 8.63
C ASP A 65 11.22 -31.80 7.56
N SER A 66 11.26 -30.52 7.21
CA SER A 66 12.39 -29.98 6.42
C SER A 66 12.57 -28.49 6.64
N GLU A 67 13.72 -28.13 7.22
CA GLU A 67 14.27 -26.79 7.14
C GLU A 67 14.57 -26.44 5.68
N GLU A 68 13.84 -25.47 5.11
CA GLU A 68 14.32 -24.75 3.94
C GLU A 68 13.80 -23.32 3.94
N ASP A 69 14.76 -22.40 4.04
CA ASP A 69 14.70 -21.01 3.65
C ASP A 69 14.06 -20.88 2.25
N SER A 70 12.86 -20.32 2.17
CA SER A 70 12.18 -20.05 0.90
C SER A 70 11.71 -18.60 0.88
N GLU A 71 12.57 -17.77 0.30
CA GLU A 71 12.31 -16.43 -0.19
C GLU A 71 11.19 -16.47 -1.26
N GLU A 72 9.92 -16.36 -0.84
CA GLU A 72 8.80 -16.20 -1.78
C GLU A 72 8.57 -14.71 -2.06
N ASP A 73 9.35 -14.19 -3.03
CA ASP A 73 9.06 -12.98 -3.80
C ASP A 73 7.83 -13.29 -4.66
N SER A 74 6.64 -12.90 -4.20
CA SER A 74 5.41 -13.04 -4.98
C SER A 74 5.44 -12.07 -6.17
N GLU A 75 5.95 -12.60 -7.28
CA GLU A 75 5.86 -12.01 -8.61
C GLU A 75 4.42 -12.24 -9.12
N GLU A 76 3.49 -11.34 -8.79
CA GLU A 76 2.19 -11.33 -9.50
C GLU A 76 2.38 -10.72 -10.87
N ASP A 77 2.73 -11.62 -11.78
CA ASP A 77 2.77 -11.51 -13.23
C ASP A 77 1.33 -11.36 -13.74
N SER A 78 0.95 -10.13 -14.05
CA SER A 78 -0.28 -9.82 -14.80
C SER A 78 0.09 -9.61 -16.26
N ASP A 79 0.54 -10.68 -16.92
CA ASP A 79 0.59 -10.76 -18.39
C ASP A 79 -0.83 -11.08 -18.90
N ASP A 80 -1.69 -10.06 -18.94
CA ASP A 80 -2.86 -10.04 -19.83
C ASP A 80 -2.41 -9.45 -21.17
N ASP A 81 -1.69 -10.26 -21.94
CA ASP A 81 -1.32 -9.95 -23.32
C ASP A 81 -2.20 -10.79 -24.26
N SER A 82 -3.37 -10.23 -24.57
CA SER A 82 -4.15 -10.57 -25.75
C SER A 82 -4.25 -9.34 -26.65
N ASP A 83 -3.12 -8.84 -27.14
CA ASP A 83 -3.09 -8.02 -28.35
C ASP A 83 -1.92 -8.42 -29.27
N ALA A 84 -2.17 -8.34 -30.57
CA ALA A 84 -1.49 -9.12 -31.58
C ALA A 84 -0.39 -8.31 -32.32
N GLY A 85 0.89 -8.60 -32.00
CA GLY A 85 2.08 -8.44 -32.88
C GLY A 85 2.70 -7.03 -33.02
N PRO A 86 3.85 -6.86 -33.74
CA PRO A 86 4.82 -7.84 -34.22
C PRO A 86 6.21 -7.74 -33.54
N SER A 87 6.95 -8.84 -33.63
CA SER A 87 8.32 -9.09 -33.18
C SER A 87 9.35 -7.98 -33.49
N GLN A 88 10.02 -7.47 -32.45
CA GLN A 88 11.35 -6.88 -32.59
C GLN A 88 12.33 -7.55 -31.62
N GLN A 89 13.45 -7.98 -32.21
CA GLN A 89 14.52 -8.75 -31.61
C GLN A 89 15.13 -7.99 -30.43
N GLN A 90 14.87 -8.47 -29.21
CA GLN A 90 15.60 -8.03 -28.03
C GLN A 90 16.74 -9.00 -27.80
N GLU A 91 17.95 -8.47 -27.90
CA GLU A 91 19.20 -9.14 -27.52
C GLU A 91 19.03 -9.82 -26.16
N GLU A 92 19.49 -11.08 -26.06
CA GLU A 92 19.41 -11.92 -24.87
C GLU A 92 20.34 -11.39 -23.77
N LEU A 93 19.97 -10.25 -23.18
CA LEU A 93 20.60 -9.75 -21.97
C LEU A 93 20.41 -10.79 -20.87
N THR A 94 21.50 -11.13 -20.19
CA THR A 94 21.49 -12.15 -19.14
C THR A 94 20.48 -11.78 -18.04
N ARG A 95 19.94 -12.77 -17.33
CA ARG A 95 18.90 -12.55 -16.30
C ARG A 95 19.33 -11.51 -15.25
N GLU A 96 20.62 -11.41 -14.99
CA GLU A 96 21.21 -10.41 -14.08
C GLU A 96 21.21 -9.00 -14.68
N GLU A 97 21.55 -8.84 -15.96
CA GLU A 97 21.49 -7.55 -16.66
C GLU A 97 20.05 -7.06 -16.79
N ARG A 98 19.09 -7.95 -17.07
CA ARG A 98 17.66 -7.61 -17.09
C ARG A 98 17.17 -7.15 -15.71
N LYS A 99 17.61 -7.80 -14.63
CA LYS A 99 17.30 -7.37 -13.25
C LYS A 99 17.94 -6.04 -12.91
N ALA A 100 19.20 -5.81 -13.32
CA ALA A 100 19.90 -4.55 -13.09
C ALA A 100 19.25 -3.37 -13.85
N GLN A 101 18.84 -3.58 -15.09
CA GLN A 101 18.13 -2.56 -15.89
C GLN A 101 16.75 -2.25 -15.31
N LYS A 102 15.98 -3.26 -14.88
CA LYS A 102 14.69 -3.05 -14.20
C LYS A 102 14.86 -2.29 -12.88
N LYS A 103 15.90 -2.59 -12.09
CA LYS A 103 16.22 -1.84 -10.85
C LYS A 103 16.64 -0.41 -11.17
N ALA A 104 17.51 -0.20 -12.15
CA ALA A 104 17.94 1.13 -12.57
C ALA A 104 16.78 1.99 -13.09
N GLN A 105 15.83 1.42 -13.84
CA GLN A 105 14.63 2.14 -14.27
C GLN A 105 13.72 2.50 -13.10
N LYS A 106 13.50 1.57 -12.15
CA LYS A 106 12.72 1.84 -10.94
C LYS A 106 13.37 2.94 -10.09
N ASP A 107 14.69 2.88 -9.89
CA ASP A 107 15.43 3.89 -9.13
C ASP A 107 15.44 5.25 -9.84
N ALA A 108 15.52 5.28 -11.17
CA ALA A 108 15.39 6.50 -11.96
C ALA A 108 13.97 7.09 -11.88
N ALA A 109 12.93 6.26 -11.88
CA ALA A 109 11.55 6.70 -11.71
C ALA A 109 11.31 7.25 -10.29
N ILE A 110 11.86 6.58 -9.26
CA ILE A 110 11.81 7.06 -7.88
C ILE A 110 12.58 8.38 -7.74
N ALA A 111 13.76 8.49 -8.35
CA ALA A 111 14.53 9.74 -8.36
C ALA A 111 13.80 10.86 -9.09
N ARG A 112 13.09 10.59 -10.20
CA ARG A 112 12.24 11.56 -10.90
C ARG A 112 11.07 12.02 -10.02
N ARG A 113 10.39 11.08 -9.34
CA ARG A 113 9.30 11.38 -8.40
C ARG A 113 9.77 12.14 -7.15
N GLN A 114 10.97 11.85 -6.66
CA GLN A 114 11.57 12.54 -5.52
C GLN A 114 12.09 13.93 -5.90
N LYS A 115 12.62 14.10 -7.12
CA LYS A 115 13.10 15.40 -7.63
C LYS A 115 11.97 16.33 -8.06
N GLY A 116 10.80 15.80 -8.42
CA GLY A 116 9.65 16.60 -8.84
C GLY A 116 8.35 16.04 -8.27
N GLN A 117 7.89 16.62 -7.16
CA GLN A 117 6.48 16.57 -6.81
C GLN A 117 5.77 17.40 -7.89
N VAL A 118 5.36 16.76 -8.97
CA VAL A 118 4.75 17.40 -10.13
C VAL A 118 3.56 18.22 -9.65
N GLN A 119 3.72 19.54 -9.63
CA GLN A 119 2.61 20.46 -9.43
C GLN A 119 1.68 20.34 -10.65
N VAL A 120 0.39 20.55 -10.44
CA VAL A 120 -0.63 20.54 -11.50
C VAL A 120 -0.24 21.49 -12.64
N GLY A 121 0.40 20.97 -13.68
CA GLY A 121 0.88 21.77 -14.81
C GLY A 121 2.29 21.44 -15.32
N ASP A 122 3.09 20.64 -14.60
CA ASP A 122 4.46 20.25 -15.02
C ASP A 122 4.54 18.77 -15.45
N LEU A 123 3.48 18.30 -16.10
CA LEU A 123 3.55 17.04 -16.85
C LEU A 123 4.44 17.32 -18.07
N PRO A 124 5.52 16.56 -18.32
CA PRO A 124 6.18 16.64 -19.62
C PRO A 124 5.12 16.31 -20.67
N SER A 125 4.94 17.21 -21.62
CA SER A 125 4.17 16.98 -22.83
C SER A 125 4.92 15.94 -23.67
N ASP A 126 4.83 14.68 -23.28
CA ASP A 126 5.21 13.51 -24.08
C ASP A 126 3.94 12.92 -24.70
N SER A 127 3.23 13.78 -25.42
CA SER A 127 2.27 13.38 -26.43
C SER A 127 2.92 13.75 -27.74
N GLU A 128 3.28 12.73 -28.50
CA GLU A 128 3.45 12.90 -29.95
C GLU A 128 2.27 13.72 -30.46
N GLU A 129 2.62 14.76 -31.20
CA GLU A 129 1.72 15.66 -31.89
C GLU A 129 1.16 14.86 -33.09
N GLU A 130 0.30 13.87 -32.82
CA GLU A 130 -0.60 13.36 -33.84
C GLU A 130 -1.69 14.40 -34.08
N GLU A 131 -1.59 14.95 -35.28
CA GLU A 131 -2.43 15.93 -35.94
C GLU A 131 -3.86 15.37 -36.09
N ASP A 132 -4.62 15.32 -35.01
CA ASP A 132 -6.05 14.97 -35.01
C ASP A 132 -6.90 16.21 -35.34
N ASP A 133 -6.58 16.82 -36.50
CA ASP A 133 -7.10 18.11 -36.99
C ASP A 133 -8.46 17.96 -37.72
N ASP A 134 -9.13 16.81 -37.61
CA ASP A 134 -10.39 16.50 -38.31
C ASP A 134 -11.61 16.32 -37.37
N MET A 135 -11.49 16.70 -36.10
CA MET A 135 -12.61 16.75 -35.15
C MET A 135 -13.03 18.20 -34.86
N PRO A 136 -14.33 18.55 -34.91
CA PRO A 136 -14.77 19.92 -34.62
C PRO A 136 -14.42 20.29 -33.18
N ALA A 137 -13.57 21.31 -33.02
CA ALA A 137 -13.09 21.78 -31.72
C ALA A 137 -14.25 22.05 -30.75
N ASN A 138 -14.20 21.41 -29.58
CA ASN A 138 -15.22 21.61 -28.55
C ASN A 138 -15.26 23.09 -28.14
N PRO A 139 -16.41 23.78 -28.28
CA PRO A 139 -16.52 25.22 -28.06
C PRO A 139 -16.15 25.65 -26.63
N ASN A 140 -16.25 24.74 -25.65
CA ASN A 140 -15.84 24.99 -24.25
C ASN A 140 -14.33 24.89 -24.00
N HIS A 141 -13.54 24.33 -24.93
CA HIS A 141 -12.08 24.21 -24.80
C HIS A 141 -11.31 25.13 -25.77
N SER A 142 -12.03 25.95 -26.54
CA SER A 142 -11.42 26.90 -27.47
C SER A 142 -10.58 27.98 -26.74
N LYS A 143 -9.53 28.47 -27.42
CA LYS A 143 -8.65 29.53 -26.92
C LYS A 143 -9.43 30.83 -26.58
N ALA A 144 -10.57 31.06 -27.23
CA ALA A 144 -11.47 32.17 -26.95
C ALA A 144 -12.16 32.06 -25.58
N ALA A 145 -12.65 30.86 -25.20
CA ALA A 145 -13.25 30.64 -23.87
C ALA A 145 -12.24 30.83 -22.74
N ARG A 146 -10.97 30.44 -22.96
CA ARG A 146 -9.86 30.70 -22.03
C ARG A 146 -9.51 32.18 -21.89
N GLN A 147 -9.73 33.00 -22.92
CA GLN A 147 -9.49 34.45 -22.83
C GLN A 147 -10.58 35.18 -22.03
N GLN A 148 -11.82 34.71 -22.05
CA GLN A 148 -12.93 35.30 -21.28
C GLN A 148 -12.84 35.03 -19.77
N THR A 149 -12.16 33.95 -19.37
CA THR A 149 -11.96 33.57 -17.97
C THR A 149 -10.63 34.05 -17.39
N ARG A 150 -9.81 34.73 -18.21
CA ARG A 150 -8.52 35.26 -17.78
C ARG A 150 -8.76 36.54 -16.96
N PRO A 151 -8.47 36.55 -15.65
CA PRO A 151 -8.65 37.75 -14.85
C PRO A 151 -7.76 38.86 -15.40
N ALA A 152 -8.33 40.05 -15.58
CA ALA A 152 -7.58 41.24 -15.97
C ALA A 152 -6.46 41.48 -14.94
N ALA A 153 -5.26 41.83 -15.42
CA ALA A 153 -4.10 42.08 -14.59
C ALA A 153 -4.40 43.18 -13.54
N PRO A 154 -4.00 43.00 -12.28
CA PRO A 154 -4.26 43.97 -11.22
C PRO A 154 -3.21 45.09 -11.26
N ASP A 155 -3.40 46.09 -12.11
CA ASP A 155 -2.74 47.39 -11.95
C ASP A 155 -3.57 48.23 -10.97
N VAL A 156 -3.50 47.90 -9.68
CA VAL A 156 -4.06 48.72 -8.60
C VAL A 156 -2.94 49.12 -7.63
N ASP A 157 -2.74 50.42 -7.46
CA ASP A 157 -1.72 50.99 -6.57
C ASP A 157 -1.85 50.40 -5.14
N PRO A 158 -0.75 50.02 -4.48
CA PRO A 158 -0.77 49.38 -3.15
C PRO A 158 -1.40 50.26 -2.06
N ALA A 159 -1.46 51.58 -2.27
CA ALA A 159 -2.14 52.52 -1.39
C ALA A 159 -3.67 52.40 -1.47
N THR A 160 -4.22 52.07 -2.64
CA THR A 160 -5.67 51.91 -2.82
C THR A 160 -6.17 50.55 -2.33
N GLU A 161 -5.32 49.52 -2.36
CA GLU A 161 -5.63 48.20 -1.79
C GLU A 161 -5.73 48.25 -0.26
N GLY A 162 -4.84 49.00 0.42
CA GLY A 162 -4.89 49.17 1.87
C GLY A 162 -6.17 49.86 2.35
N VAL A 163 -6.58 50.93 1.64
CA VAL A 163 -7.83 51.65 1.94
C VAL A 163 -9.05 50.81 1.59
N SER A 164 -9.00 50.04 0.49
CA SER A 164 -10.09 49.12 0.10
C SER A 164 -10.23 47.95 1.08
N LYS A 165 -9.14 47.35 1.55
CA LYS A 165 -9.16 46.31 2.60
C LYS A 165 -9.68 46.86 3.93
N MET A 166 -9.29 48.08 4.31
CA MET A 166 -9.79 48.73 5.52
C MET A 166 -11.29 49.03 5.40
N ALA A 167 -11.75 49.52 4.24
CA ALA A 167 -13.15 49.82 3.93
C ALA A 167 -14.02 48.55 3.87
N VAL A 168 -13.51 47.47 3.26
CA VAL A 168 -14.15 46.15 3.23
C VAL A 168 -14.27 45.60 4.65
N ASN A 169 -13.19 45.63 5.45
CA ASN A 169 -13.23 45.19 6.85
C ASN A 169 -14.20 46.02 7.73
N SER A 170 -14.34 47.32 7.48
CA SER A 170 -15.30 48.19 8.20
C SER A 170 -16.75 48.02 7.75
N ASN A 171 -16.99 47.51 6.53
CA ASN A 171 -18.34 47.27 5.98
C ASN A 171 -18.78 45.80 6.02
N MET A 172 -17.92 44.86 6.42
CA MET A 172 -18.33 43.46 6.60
C MET A 172 -19.46 43.38 7.63
N SER A 173 -20.55 42.73 7.23
CA SER A 173 -21.69 42.45 8.10
C SER A 173 -21.21 41.73 9.36
N ARG A 174 -21.88 41.95 10.50
CA ARG A 174 -21.55 41.27 11.78
C ARG A 174 -21.38 39.75 11.59
N ARG A 175 -22.20 39.16 10.72
CA ARG A 175 -22.17 37.76 10.33
C ARG A 175 -20.90 37.36 9.57
N GLU A 176 -20.39 38.25 8.72
CA GLU A 176 -19.17 38.01 7.95
C GLU A 176 -17.93 38.16 8.82
N ARG A 177 -17.94 39.09 9.80
CA ARG A 177 -16.86 39.20 10.79
C ARG A 177 -16.74 37.94 11.64
N GLU A 178 -17.87 37.42 12.13
CA GLU A 178 -17.91 36.17 12.89
C GLU A 178 -17.50 34.96 12.03
N ALA A 179 -17.85 34.94 10.75
CA ALA A 179 -17.42 33.89 9.83
C ALA A 179 -15.90 33.89 9.61
N ILE A 180 -15.30 35.08 9.41
CA ILE A 180 -13.84 35.23 9.24
C ILE A 180 -13.12 34.88 10.54
N GLU A 181 -13.63 35.28 11.70
CA GLU A 181 -13.04 34.92 12.99
C GLU A 181 -13.11 33.41 13.24
N LYS A 182 -14.24 32.77 12.90
CA LYS A 182 -14.38 31.31 12.97
C LYS A 182 -13.39 30.60 12.04
N GLN A 183 -13.18 31.11 10.83
CA GLN A 183 -12.18 30.58 9.90
C GLN A 183 -10.77 30.71 10.50
N ARG A 184 -10.39 31.89 11.00
CA ARG A 184 -9.09 32.11 11.65
C ARG A 184 -8.88 31.23 12.89
N ALA A 185 -9.91 31.04 13.70
CA ALA A 185 -9.85 30.15 14.86
C ALA A 185 -9.68 28.69 14.45
N ALA A 186 -10.37 28.24 13.39
CA ALA A 186 -10.20 26.91 12.83
C ALA A 186 -8.79 26.71 12.23
N GLU A 187 -8.28 27.69 11.49
CA GLU A 187 -6.90 27.70 10.96
C GLU A 187 -5.88 27.65 12.09
N HIS A 188 -6.07 28.45 13.15
CA HIS A 188 -5.21 28.44 14.31
C HIS A 188 -5.25 27.08 15.03
N TYR A 189 -6.42 26.47 15.19
CA TYR A 189 -6.54 25.13 15.77
C TYR A 189 -5.86 24.07 14.91
N GLN A 190 -6.03 24.12 13.59
CA GLN A 190 -5.35 23.23 12.65
C GLN A 190 -3.84 23.41 12.72
N LYS A 191 -3.35 24.65 12.79
CA LYS A 191 -1.94 24.97 12.96
C LYS A 191 -1.41 24.41 14.29
N LEU A 192 -2.13 24.60 15.39
CA LEU A 192 -1.75 24.05 16.70
C LEU A 192 -1.70 22.52 16.70
N ARG A 193 -2.60 21.88 15.95
CA ARG A 193 -2.63 20.42 15.76
C ARG A 193 -1.44 19.94 14.93
N GLN A 194 -1.12 20.64 13.84
CA GLN A 194 0.07 20.37 13.02
C GLN A 194 1.36 20.54 13.82
N GLU A 195 1.42 21.56 14.68
CA GLU A 195 2.54 21.80 15.62
C GLU A 195 2.63 20.74 16.74
N GLY A 196 1.67 19.82 16.84
CA GLY A 196 1.68 18.78 17.87
C GLY A 196 1.28 19.27 19.26
N LYS A 197 0.68 20.46 19.37
CA LYS A 197 0.37 21.12 20.64
C LYS A 197 -1.04 20.85 21.15
N THR A 198 -1.96 20.41 20.28
CA THR A 198 -3.27 19.88 20.73
C THR A 198 -3.08 18.54 21.42
N ASP A 199 -3.96 18.21 22.36
CA ASP A 199 -3.81 16.98 23.16
C ASP A 199 -3.95 15.71 22.31
N GLU A 200 -4.77 15.75 21.26
CA GLU A 200 -4.85 14.72 20.22
C GLU A 200 -3.50 14.51 19.53
N ALA A 201 -2.86 15.59 19.05
CA ALA A 201 -1.60 15.48 18.34
C ALA A 201 -0.43 15.07 19.26
N LYS A 202 -0.46 15.49 20.53
CA LYS A 202 0.48 14.98 21.56
C LYS A 202 0.31 13.48 21.76
N ALA A 203 -0.92 12.99 21.84
CA ALA A 203 -1.21 11.56 21.98
C ALA A 203 -0.72 10.75 20.76
N ASP A 204 -0.95 11.26 19.56
CA ASP A 204 -0.45 10.63 18.32
C ASP A 204 1.08 10.61 18.28
N LEU A 205 1.75 11.71 18.65
CA LEU A 205 3.20 11.76 18.76
C LEU A 205 3.73 10.80 19.83
N ALA A 206 3.06 10.67 20.97
CA ALA A 206 3.41 9.72 22.02
C ALA A 206 3.28 8.27 21.52
N ARG A 207 2.20 7.95 20.81
CA ARG A 207 2.02 6.65 20.15
C ARG A 207 3.14 6.37 19.15
N LEU A 208 3.48 7.34 18.31
CA LEU A 208 4.58 7.19 17.34
C LEU A 208 5.94 7.03 18.04
N LYS A 209 6.19 7.71 19.16
CA LYS A 209 7.41 7.52 19.97
C LYS A 209 7.49 6.09 20.52
N LEU A 210 6.41 5.55 21.06
CA LEU A 210 6.38 4.15 21.54
C LEU A 210 6.67 3.15 20.42
N ILE A 211 6.15 3.39 19.21
CA ILE A 211 6.46 2.53 18.06
C ILE A 211 7.93 2.64 17.66
N ARG A 212 8.49 3.86 17.63
CA ARG A 212 9.92 4.06 17.35
C ARG A 212 10.80 3.39 18.38
N GLU A 213 10.46 3.49 19.66
CA GLU A 213 11.18 2.85 20.76
C GLU A 213 11.14 1.32 20.63
N LYS A 214 9.97 0.74 20.36
CA LYS A 214 9.84 -0.71 20.10
C LYS A 214 10.70 -1.14 18.93
N ARG A 215 10.60 -0.44 17.79
CA ARG A 215 11.42 -0.74 16.60
C ARG A 215 12.92 -0.60 16.88
N ALA A 216 13.33 0.40 17.64
CA ALA A 216 14.72 0.60 18.02
C ALA A 216 15.21 -0.50 18.98
N ALA A 217 14.39 -0.91 19.95
CA ALA A 217 14.70 -2.01 20.85
C ALA A 217 14.79 -3.35 20.10
N ASP A 218 13.89 -3.62 19.15
CA ASP A 218 13.93 -4.82 18.32
C ASP A 218 15.15 -4.80 17.38
N ALA A 219 15.47 -3.64 16.79
CA ALA A 219 16.67 -3.48 15.97
C ALA A 219 17.95 -3.67 16.81
N ALA A 220 18.00 -3.12 18.01
CA ALA A 220 19.13 -3.29 18.93
C ALA A 220 19.28 -4.75 19.39
N ARG A 221 18.17 -5.46 19.67
CA ARG A 221 18.20 -6.90 19.96
C ARG A 221 18.73 -7.71 18.79
N LYS A 222 18.25 -7.42 17.57
CA LYS A 222 18.76 -8.08 16.35
C LYS A 222 20.22 -7.76 16.07
N GLN A 223 20.69 -6.55 16.36
CA GLN A 223 22.11 -6.20 16.22
C GLN A 223 22.97 -6.92 17.26
N ALA A 224 22.55 -6.95 18.53
CA ALA A 224 23.26 -7.68 19.57
C ALA A 224 23.34 -9.19 19.29
N GLU A 225 22.24 -9.79 18.82
CA GLU A 225 22.22 -11.20 18.43
C GLU A 225 23.13 -11.47 17.23
N LYS A 226 23.13 -10.58 16.22
CA LYS A 226 24.04 -10.69 15.07
C LYS A 226 25.51 -10.55 15.48
N GLU A 227 25.83 -9.62 16.37
CA GLU A 227 27.20 -9.45 16.87
C GLU A 227 27.67 -10.69 17.66
N GLU A 228 26.82 -11.26 18.51
CA GLU A 228 27.14 -12.51 19.23
C GLU A 228 27.29 -13.71 18.28
N GLN A 229 26.44 -13.83 17.26
CA GLN A 229 26.56 -14.87 16.24
C GLN A 229 27.85 -14.69 15.43
N GLU A 230 28.19 -13.47 15.02
CA GLU A 230 29.43 -13.18 14.30
C GLU A 230 30.68 -13.48 15.14
N GLU A 231 30.66 -13.18 16.44
CA GLU A 231 31.75 -13.54 17.35
C GLU A 231 31.91 -15.06 17.47
N ARG A 232 30.81 -15.79 17.66
CA ARG A 232 30.82 -17.27 17.67
C ARG A 232 31.28 -17.86 16.35
N GLU A 233 30.89 -17.26 15.23
CA GLU A 233 31.33 -17.70 13.90
C GLU A 233 32.81 -17.39 13.65
N LYS A 234 33.31 -16.25 14.12
CA LYS A 234 34.74 -15.90 14.07
C LYS A 234 35.55 -16.90 14.91
N GLU A 235 35.14 -17.19 16.14
CA GLU A 235 35.79 -18.21 16.98
C GLU A 235 35.78 -19.59 16.32
N ARG A 236 34.63 -20.01 15.75
CA ARG A 236 34.52 -21.28 15.03
C ARG A 236 35.40 -21.31 13.77
N ARG A 237 35.52 -20.18 13.06
CA ARG A 237 36.36 -20.05 11.87
C ARG A 237 37.83 -20.11 12.24
N GLU A 238 38.25 -19.41 13.28
CA GLU A 238 39.62 -19.45 13.80
C GLU A 238 39.98 -20.85 14.31
N GLU A 239 39.07 -21.54 15.00
CA GLU A 239 39.29 -22.92 15.44
C GLU A 239 39.45 -23.88 14.24
N ARG A 240 38.64 -23.70 13.20
CA ARG A 240 38.74 -24.47 11.95
C ARG A 240 40.07 -24.19 11.23
N GLU A 241 40.46 -22.93 11.10
CA GLU A 241 41.72 -22.54 10.46
C GLU A 241 42.92 -23.06 11.24
N ALA A 242 42.90 -22.99 12.58
CA ALA A 242 43.94 -23.57 13.43
C ALA A 242 44.02 -25.10 13.30
N LYS A 243 42.87 -25.79 13.22
CA LYS A 243 42.83 -27.24 12.96
C LYS A 243 43.37 -27.58 11.57
N GLU A 244 43.06 -26.79 10.55
CA GLU A 244 43.55 -26.98 9.18
C GLU A 244 45.06 -26.70 9.09
N ALA A 245 45.56 -25.62 9.71
CA ALA A 245 46.97 -25.30 9.79
C ALA A 245 47.77 -26.43 10.48
N LYS A 246 47.25 -26.99 11.58
CA LYS A 246 47.86 -28.15 12.25
C LYS A 246 47.88 -29.39 11.34
N LYS A 247 46.80 -29.66 10.61
CA LYS A 247 46.76 -30.77 9.63
C LYS A 247 47.75 -30.54 8.48
N ARG A 248 47.87 -29.30 8.00
CA ARG A 248 48.80 -28.91 6.94
C ARG A 248 50.26 -29.01 7.38
N GLU A 249 50.59 -28.58 8.60
CA GLU A 249 51.92 -28.74 9.19
C GLU A 249 52.27 -30.23 9.38
N ALA A 250 51.32 -31.04 9.86
CA ALA A 250 51.50 -32.49 9.97
C ALA A 250 51.72 -33.17 8.61
N ALA A 251 51.02 -32.71 7.56
CA ALA A 251 51.19 -33.21 6.20
C ALA A 251 52.52 -32.77 5.56
N LEU A 252 53.07 -31.61 5.95
CA LEU A 252 54.36 -31.09 5.45
C LEU A 252 55.58 -31.75 6.09
N GLY A 253 55.41 -32.61 7.12
CA GLY A 253 56.36 -33.64 7.58
C GLY A 253 57.83 -33.24 7.78
N LYS A 254 58.33 -33.30 9.03
CA LYS A 254 59.75 -33.05 9.37
C LYS A 254 60.72 -33.72 8.38
N PRO A 255 61.65 -32.99 7.75
CA PRO A 255 62.56 -33.56 6.76
C PRO A 255 63.38 -34.66 7.44
N ALA A 256 63.31 -35.87 6.89
CA ALA A 256 64.05 -37.02 7.38
C ALA A 256 65.54 -36.64 7.52
N LYS A 257 66.05 -36.63 8.75
CA LYS A 257 67.49 -36.50 9.02
C LYS A 257 68.19 -37.62 8.26
N LYS A 258 68.79 -37.27 7.12
CA LYS A 258 69.71 -38.14 6.37
C LYS A 258 70.80 -38.58 7.34
N GLY A 259 70.74 -39.84 7.76
CA GLY A 259 71.76 -40.47 8.57
C GLY A 259 73.09 -40.45 7.81
N LYS A 260 74.10 -39.82 8.41
CA LYS A 260 75.49 -39.94 8.01
C LYS A 260 75.95 -41.37 8.36
N LYS A 261 76.17 -42.18 7.33
CA LYS A 261 77.05 -43.35 7.37
C LYS A 261 77.89 -43.31 6.09
#